data_AF-A0A2E7JQM8-F1
#
_entry.id   AF-A0A2E7JQM8-F1
#
_cell.length_a   1.000
_cell.length_b   1.000
_cell.length_c   1.000
_cell.angle_alpha   90.00
_cell.angle_beta   90.00
_cell.angle_gamma   90.00
#
_symmetry.space_group_name_H-M   'P 1'
#
loop_
_entity.id
_entity.type
_entity.pdbx_description
1 polymer ?
#
loop_
_entity_poly.entity_id
_entity_poly.type
_entity_poly.pdbx_seq_one_letter_code
_entity_poly.pdbx_strand_id
1 'polypeptide(L)'
;MANETIAVLGGGNTAFAVAASLTLRGYDIALCELPGFAEMVEPIAAHRTIVLHGVAGAGSAEIAQVTTDMAEALAAADLLLLIVPAYAQRAFAEACIPHIEPRHTVVLMPGTLGALEWAAMLKAAGKEATLAEVDTAPYVCRKTAPDEATIWGVVSGLGLGVLPATETARVREVIDPLFPGIQTHPDVMACGLSSMNPVVHPAGVLMNAGRIERSHGEFYFYEEGVTPAVARAIMAVDDERRAIGKALGYELMPVNEAFHQAGFGPRGDLWSAINGSYMLTRLKAPGSLDSRWLTEDVPYGLGAWVSVARQYGVATPVMESLVNLATPVMGFDGWAAGRGVKALGIAGLAKGELAAFLAGGNS
;
A
#
# COMPACT_ATOMS: atom_id res chain seq x y z
N MET A 1 16.63 5.50 -25.31
CA MET A 1 16.96 4.61 -24.18
C MET A 1 16.30 3.29 -24.52
N ALA A 2 17.01 2.18 -24.42
CA ALA A 2 16.42 0.87 -24.71
C ALA A 2 15.17 0.70 -23.85
N ASN A 3 14.08 0.16 -24.41
CA ASN A 3 12.86 -0.11 -23.65
C ASN A 3 13.20 -1.08 -22.51
N GLU A 4 13.38 -0.57 -21.30
CA GLU A 4 13.52 -1.41 -20.11
C GLU A 4 12.13 -1.94 -19.77
N THR A 5 11.97 -3.26 -19.84
CA THR A 5 10.74 -3.92 -19.42
C THR A 5 10.55 -3.72 -17.92
N ILE A 6 9.33 -3.40 -17.51
CA ILE A 6 8.93 -3.31 -16.10
C ILE A 6 8.00 -4.49 -15.81
N ALA A 7 8.30 -5.24 -14.75
CA ALA A 7 7.36 -6.27 -14.29
C ALA A 7 6.32 -5.63 -13.37
N VAL A 8 5.04 -5.83 -13.68
CA VAL A 8 3.92 -5.50 -12.79
C VAL A 8 3.41 -6.81 -12.20
N LEU A 9 3.55 -6.97 -10.89
CA LEU A 9 3.17 -8.17 -10.16
C LEU A 9 1.81 -7.96 -9.49
N GLY A 10 0.82 -8.75 -9.91
CA GLY A 10 -0.59 -8.68 -9.55
C GLY A 10 -1.50 -8.47 -10.77
N GLY A 11 -2.75 -8.95 -10.68
CA GLY A 11 -3.79 -8.83 -11.71
C GLY A 11 -5.03 -8.05 -11.24
N GLY A 12 -4.97 -7.46 -10.04
CA GLY A 12 -6.05 -6.69 -9.45
C GLY A 12 -6.25 -5.29 -10.05
N ASN A 13 -7.23 -4.55 -9.52
CA ASN A 13 -7.64 -3.23 -9.99
C ASN A 13 -6.47 -2.28 -10.34
N THR A 14 -5.56 -2.08 -9.40
CA THR A 14 -4.47 -1.12 -9.56
C THR A 14 -3.36 -1.65 -10.45
N ALA A 15 -3.01 -2.94 -10.34
CA ALA A 15 -2.00 -3.56 -11.19
C ALA A 15 -2.39 -3.49 -12.67
N PHE A 16 -3.65 -3.84 -12.98
CA PHE A 16 -4.20 -3.80 -14.33
C PHE A 16 -4.20 -2.37 -14.92
N ALA A 17 -4.59 -1.39 -14.12
CA ALA A 17 -4.59 0.01 -14.52
C ALA A 17 -3.17 0.59 -14.71
N VAL A 18 -2.22 0.22 -13.84
CA VAL A 18 -0.81 0.62 -13.95
C VAL A 18 -0.17 0.02 -15.19
N ALA A 19 -0.36 -1.28 -15.43
CA ALA A 19 0.14 -1.96 -16.62
C ALA A 19 -0.33 -1.25 -17.90
N ALA A 20 -1.64 -1.02 -18.03
CA ALA A 20 -2.20 -0.35 -19.20
C ALA A 20 -1.72 1.10 -19.35
N SER A 21 -1.70 1.88 -18.26
CA SER A 21 -1.28 3.28 -18.29
C SER A 21 0.20 3.44 -18.69
N LEU A 22 1.09 2.61 -18.13
CA LEU A 22 2.51 2.64 -18.48
C LEU A 22 2.76 2.16 -19.91
N THR A 23 2.06 1.12 -20.37
CA THR A 23 2.13 0.68 -21.77
C THR A 23 1.71 1.79 -22.74
N LEU A 24 0.60 2.51 -22.48
CA LEU A 24 0.18 3.64 -23.31
C LEU A 24 1.17 4.81 -23.31
N ARG A 25 2.07 4.87 -22.32
CA ARG A 25 3.16 5.85 -22.22
C ARG A 25 4.46 5.37 -22.85
N GLY A 26 4.47 4.18 -23.45
CA GLY A 26 5.60 3.64 -24.22
C GLY A 26 6.55 2.73 -23.43
N TYR A 27 6.17 2.28 -22.22
CA TYR A 27 6.94 1.28 -21.47
C TYR A 27 6.55 -0.14 -21.87
N ASP A 28 7.54 -1.03 -21.99
CA ASP A 28 7.28 -2.47 -22.16
C ASP A 28 6.92 -3.07 -20.79
N ILE A 29 5.76 -3.72 -20.70
CA ILE A 29 5.24 -4.27 -19.44
C ILE A 29 5.16 -5.79 -19.51
N ALA A 30 5.73 -6.45 -18.50
CA ALA A 30 5.46 -7.85 -18.17
C ALA A 30 4.46 -7.90 -17.00
N LEU A 31 3.21 -8.23 -17.29
CA LEU A 31 2.17 -8.41 -16.28
C LEU A 31 2.19 -9.86 -15.78
N CYS A 32 2.41 -10.05 -14.48
CA CYS A 32 2.49 -11.37 -13.88
C CYS A 32 1.54 -11.51 -12.69
N GLU A 33 0.84 -12.64 -12.63
CA GLU A 33 0.00 -13.01 -11.48
C GLU A 33 0.41 -14.41 -10.99
N LEU A 34 0.16 -14.71 -9.72
CA LEU A 34 0.40 -16.03 -9.17
C LEU A 34 -0.49 -17.08 -9.88
N PRO A 35 0.00 -18.32 -10.09
CA PRO A 35 -0.78 -19.38 -10.72
C PRO A 35 -2.15 -19.64 -10.06
N GLY A 36 -2.25 -19.46 -8.74
CA GLY A 36 -3.50 -19.63 -7.99
C GLY A 36 -4.55 -18.52 -8.21
N PHE A 37 -4.19 -17.46 -8.93
CA PHE A 37 -5.04 -16.31 -9.27
C PHE A 37 -5.01 -16.03 -10.79
N ALA A 38 -4.67 -17.05 -11.60
CA ALA A 38 -4.52 -16.92 -13.05
C ALA A 38 -5.76 -16.33 -13.74
N GLU A 39 -6.96 -16.56 -13.20
CA GLU A 39 -8.22 -16.02 -13.69
C GLU A 39 -8.25 -14.49 -13.75
N MET A 40 -7.40 -13.81 -12.98
CA MET A 40 -7.30 -12.35 -12.98
C MET A 40 -6.67 -11.80 -14.26
N VAL A 41 -5.85 -12.59 -14.95
CA VAL A 41 -5.13 -12.21 -16.17
C VAL A 41 -5.46 -13.09 -17.38
N GLU A 42 -6.07 -14.26 -17.17
CA GLU A 42 -6.52 -15.19 -18.22
C GLU A 42 -7.31 -14.52 -19.34
N PRO A 43 -8.26 -13.59 -19.08
CA PRO A 43 -9.05 -12.99 -20.16
C PRO A 43 -8.20 -12.28 -21.22
N ILE A 44 -7.02 -11.77 -20.85
CA ILE A 44 -6.11 -11.06 -21.74
C ILE A 44 -4.88 -11.89 -22.14
N ALA A 45 -4.74 -13.13 -21.69
CA ALA A 45 -3.51 -13.92 -21.89
C ALA A 45 -3.20 -14.13 -23.39
N ALA A 46 -4.23 -14.31 -24.23
CA ALA A 46 -4.05 -14.59 -25.66
C ALA A 46 -3.81 -13.31 -26.50
N HIS A 47 -4.58 -12.26 -26.26
CA HIS A 47 -4.52 -11.04 -27.08
C HIS A 47 -3.67 -9.92 -26.46
N ARG A 48 -3.33 -10.04 -25.17
CA ARG A 48 -2.46 -9.13 -24.40
C ARG A 48 -2.87 -7.67 -24.52
N THR A 49 -4.17 -7.39 -24.55
CA THR A 49 -4.67 -6.02 -24.65
C THR A 49 -5.47 -5.66 -23.40
N ILE A 50 -5.22 -4.48 -22.85
CA ILE A 50 -6.07 -3.86 -21.84
C ILE A 50 -6.63 -2.57 -22.41
N VAL A 51 -7.95 -2.40 -22.40
CA VAL A 51 -8.56 -1.11 -22.74
C VAL A 51 -8.60 -0.24 -21.48
N LEU A 52 -7.91 0.90 -21.54
CA LEU A 52 -7.90 1.88 -20.47
C LEU A 52 -8.86 3.01 -20.75
N HIS A 53 -9.58 3.43 -19.71
CA HIS A 53 -10.40 4.63 -19.69
C HIS A 53 -9.96 5.57 -18.57
N GLY A 54 -10.16 6.87 -18.77
CA GLY A 54 -10.10 7.86 -17.71
C GLY A 54 -8.92 8.83 -17.79
N VAL A 55 -8.54 9.37 -16.63
CA VAL A 55 -7.72 10.60 -16.57
C VAL A 55 -6.23 10.39 -16.77
N ALA A 56 -5.73 9.15 -16.65
CA ALA A 56 -4.30 8.80 -16.76
C ALA A 56 -3.98 8.01 -18.04
N GLY A 57 -4.78 8.24 -19.09
CA GLY A 57 -4.68 7.58 -20.38
C GLY A 57 -6.02 7.00 -20.82
N ALA A 58 -6.22 6.96 -22.14
CA ALA A 58 -7.37 6.30 -22.74
C ALA A 58 -6.94 5.64 -24.06
N GLY A 59 -7.23 4.36 -24.23
CA GLY A 59 -6.86 3.60 -25.42
C GLY A 59 -6.60 2.12 -25.16
N SER A 60 -6.25 1.38 -26.21
CA SER A 60 -5.89 -0.03 -26.14
C SER A 60 -4.39 -0.18 -25.89
N ALA A 61 -4.03 -0.69 -24.72
CA ALA A 61 -2.66 -0.97 -24.31
C ALA A 61 -2.27 -2.40 -24.69
N GLU A 62 -1.29 -2.58 -25.58
CA GLU A 62 -0.74 -3.89 -25.93
C GLU A 62 0.40 -4.27 -24.96
N ILE A 63 0.10 -5.15 -24.02
CA ILE A 63 1.03 -5.61 -22.99
C ILE A 63 2.07 -6.55 -23.62
N ALA A 64 3.35 -6.25 -23.42
CA ALA A 64 4.43 -7.03 -24.04
C ALA A 64 4.39 -8.51 -23.63
N GLN A 65 4.14 -8.78 -22.34
CA GLN A 65 4.01 -10.13 -21.79
C GLN A 65 2.92 -10.21 -20.73
N VAL A 66 2.11 -11.27 -20.79
CA VAL A 66 1.19 -11.67 -19.72
C VAL A 66 1.54 -13.11 -19.35
N THR A 67 1.90 -13.37 -18.09
CA THR A 67 2.37 -14.69 -17.66
C THR A 67 1.94 -15.00 -16.23
N THR A 68 1.93 -16.27 -15.87
CA THR A 68 1.84 -16.73 -14.47
C THR A 68 3.14 -17.39 -14.00
N ASP A 69 4.19 -17.33 -14.82
CA ASP A 69 5.52 -17.81 -14.48
C ASP A 69 6.36 -16.65 -13.92
N MET A 70 6.63 -16.71 -12.60
CA MET A 70 7.42 -15.68 -11.92
C MET A 70 8.87 -15.64 -12.40
N ALA A 71 9.43 -16.76 -12.87
CA ALA A 71 10.78 -16.80 -13.40
C ALA A 71 10.89 -16.00 -14.70
N GLU A 72 9.90 -16.13 -15.58
CA GLU A 72 9.83 -15.38 -16.83
C GLU A 72 9.71 -13.87 -16.57
N ALA A 73 8.80 -13.48 -15.67
CA ALA A 73 8.56 -12.07 -15.34
C ALA A 73 9.81 -11.39 -14.74
N LEU A 74 10.52 -12.07 -13.84
CA LEU A 74 11.74 -11.55 -13.21
C LEU A 74 12.95 -11.59 -14.14
N ALA A 75 13.02 -12.53 -15.08
CA ALA A 75 14.08 -12.53 -16.08
C ALA A 75 13.95 -11.35 -17.07
N ALA A 76 12.72 -10.86 -17.30
CA ALA A 76 12.45 -9.81 -18.27
C ALA A 76 12.77 -8.39 -17.75
N ALA A 77 12.78 -8.16 -16.43
CA ALA A 77 12.79 -6.82 -15.84
C ALA A 77 13.75 -6.67 -14.66
N ASP A 78 14.38 -5.50 -14.54
CA ASP A 78 15.16 -5.12 -13.35
C ASP A 78 14.29 -4.40 -12.30
N LEU A 79 13.20 -3.76 -12.74
CA LEU A 79 12.21 -3.10 -11.88
C LEU A 79 10.94 -3.94 -11.74
N LEU A 80 10.58 -4.26 -10.50
CA LEU A 80 9.43 -5.10 -10.15
C LEU A 80 8.44 -4.26 -9.32
N LEU A 81 7.28 -3.92 -9.88
CA LEU A 81 6.21 -3.21 -9.19
C LEU A 81 5.22 -4.21 -8.61
N LEU A 82 5.25 -4.43 -7.30
CA LEU A 82 4.31 -5.31 -6.61
C LEU A 82 3.05 -4.53 -6.21
N ILE A 83 1.93 -4.80 -6.88
CA ILE A 83 0.70 -4.03 -6.74
C ILE A 83 -0.43 -4.95 -6.29
N VAL A 84 -0.34 -5.40 -5.05
CA VAL A 84 -1.32 -6.30 -4.42
C VAL A 84 -1.65 -5.84 -3.00
N PRO A 85 -2.80 -6.26 -2.45
CA PRO A 85 -3.13 -6.02 -1.04
C PRO A 85 -2.06 -6.61 -0.10
N ALA A 86 -1.92 -6.03 1.08
CA ALA A 86 -0.89 -6.40 2.07
C ALA A 86 -0.89 -7.90 2.40
N TYR A 87 -2.06 -8.53 2.50
CA TYR A 87 -2.21 -9.96 2.78
C TYR A 87 -1.70 -10.88 1.67
N ALA A 88 -1.54 -10.39 0.44
CA ALA A 88 -1.01 -11.16 -0.68
C ALA A 88 0.50 -10.98 -0.88
N GLN A 89 1.11 -9.95 -0.28
CA GLN A 89 2.52 -9.61 -0.51
C GLN A 89 3.47 -10.73 -0.14
N ARG A 90 3.18 -11.50 0.92
CA ARG A 90 4.01 -12.63 1.34
C ARG A 90 4.04 -13.75 0.29
N ALA A 91 2.88 -14.11 -0.27
CA ALA A 91 2.79 -15.16 -1.28
C ALA A 91 3.60 -14.80 -2.54
N PHE A 92 3.58 -13.52 -2.92
CA PHE A 92 4.45 -13.01 -3.99
C PHE A 92 5.92 -13.06 -3.63
N ALA A 93 6.30 -12.75 -2.39
CA ALA A 93 7.69 -12.89 -1.94
C ALA A 93 8.18 -14.33 -2.10
N GLU A 94 7.38 -15.29 -1.64
CA GLU A 94 7.69 -16.73 -1.73
C GLU A 94 7.89 -17.18 -3.18
N ALA A 95 7.08 -16.66 -4.12
CA ALA A 95 7.24 -16.94 -5.54
C ALA A 95 8.44 -16.21 -6.19
N CYS A 96 8.77 -14.99 -5.75
CA CYS A 96 9.84 -14.19 -6.34
C CYS A 96 11.23 -14.65 -5.88
N ILE A 97 11.41 -14.92 -4.58
CA ILE A 97 12.71 -15.16 -3.92
C ILE A 97 13.64 -16.15 -4.66
N PRO A 98 13.16 -17.29 -5.20
CA PRO A 98 14.02 -18.22 -5.95
C PRO A 98 14.71 -17.56 -7.17
N HIS A 99 14.01 -16.62 -7.81
CA HIS A 99 14.40 -15.96 -9.06
C HIS A 99 14.96 -14.54 -8.83
N ILE A 100 14.94 -14.03 -7.60
CA ILE A 100 15.52 -12.73 -7.27
C ILE A 100 17.06 -12.78 -7.42
N GLU A 101 17.60 -11.71 -7.99
CA GLU A 101 19.01 -11.40 -8.14
C GLU A 101 19.30 -9.97 -7.65
N PRO A 102 20.58 -9.64 -7.32
CA PRO A 102 20.95 -8.33 -6.76
C PRO A 102 20.62 -7.12 -7.65
N ARG A 103 20.43 -7.32 -8.96
CA ARG A 103 20.05 -6.26 -9.90
C ARG A 103 18.61 -5.77 -9.68
N HIS A 104 17.74 -6.60 -9.10
CA HIS A 104 16.33 -6.28 -8.98
C HIS A 104 16.08 -5.17 -7.96
N THR A 105 15.15 -4.28 -8.31
CA THR A 105 14.51 -3.33 -7.40
C THR A 105 13.03 -3.67 -7.30
N VAL A 106 12.56 -4.07 -6.11
CA VAL A 106 11.14 -4.35 -5.85
C VAL A 106 10.50 -3.15 -5.20
N VAL A 107 9.39 -2.66 -5.75
CA VAL A 107 8.61 -1.55 -5.19
C VAL A 107 7.20 -2.02 -4.85
N LEU A 108 6.86 -2.04 -3.56
CA LEU A 108 5.54 -2.43 -3.08
C LEU A 108 4.58 -1.24 -3.11
N MET A 109 3.43 -1.38 -3.76
CA MET A 109 2.49 -0.29 -4.03
C MET A 109 1.03 -0.64 -3.68
N PRO A 110 0.57 -0.43 -2.43
CA PRO A 110 1.27 0.18 -1.30
C PRO A 110 2.15 -0.80 -0.51
N GLY A 111 3.01 -0.25 0.35
CA GLY A 111 3.96 -0.98 1.19
C GLY A 111 3.37 -1.65 2.41
N THR A 112 2.88 -0.84 3.34
CA THR A 112 2.40 -1.25 4.66
C THR A 112 3.44 -2.07 5.45
N LEU A 113 4.70 -1.64 5.44
CA LEU A 113 5.86 -2.33 6.05
C LEU A 113 6.22 -3.68 5.39
N GLY A 114 5.70 -3.94 4.19
CA GLY A 114 5.99 -5.18 3.46
C GLY A 114 7.43 -5.29 2.98
N ALA A 115 8.11 -4.16 2.72
CA ALA A 115 9.52 -4.19 2.37
C ALA A 115 10.39 -4.78 3.48
N LEU A 116 10.05 -4.56 4.76
CA LEU A 116 10.77 -5.15 5.89
C LEU A 116 10.54 -6.66 6.01
N GLU A 117 9.30 -7.13 5.79
CA GLU A 117 9.00 -8.56 5.75
C GLU A 117 9.76 -9.25 4.61
N TRP A 118 9.75 -8.66 3.42
CA TRP A 118 10.51 -9.15 2.27
C TRP A 118 12.02 -9.17 2.55
N ALA A 119 12.56 -8.15 3.22
CA ALA A 119 13.97 -8.10 3.60
C ALA A 119 14.36 -9.27 4.52
N ALA A 120 13.49 -9.60 5.48
CA ALA A 120 13.70 -10.74 6.38
C ALA A 120 13.67 -12.07 5.62
N MET A 121 12.74 -12.23 4.68
CA MET A 121 12.61 -13.43 3.86
C MET A 121 13.79 -13.61 2.90
N LEU A 122 14.24 -12.53 2.24
CA LEU A 122 15.43 -12.53 1.38
C LEU A 122 16.68 -12.91 2.17
N LYS A 123 16.88 -12.32 3.36
CA LYS A 123 18.00 -12.66 4.24
C LYS A 123 18.00 -14.15 4.60
N ALA A 124 16.84 -14.69 4.98
CA ALA A 124 16.70 -16.11 5.32
C ALA A 124 17.03 -17.05 4.14
N ALA A 125 16.80 -16.59 2.91
CA ALA A 125 17.11 -17.31 1.69
C ALA A 125 18.54 -17.05 1.14
N GLY A 126 19.34 -16.21 1.79
CA GLY A 126 20.66 -15.81 1.28
C GLY A 126 20.59 -15.03 -0.04
N LYS A 127 19.51 -14.27 -0.23
CA LYS A 127 19.24 -13.45 -1.42
C LYS A 127 19.27 -11.97 -1.05
N GLU A 128 19.53 -11.13 -2.04
CA GLU A 128 19.60 -9.67 -1.90
C GLU A 128 18.91 -9.00 -3.09
N ALA A 129 18.23 -7.90 -2.81
CA ALA A 129 17.63 -6.99 -3.77
C ALA A 129 17.42 -5.63 -3.10
N THR A 130 17.31 -4.56 -3.89
CA THR A 130 16.83 -3.28 -3.35
C THR A 130 15.32 -3.37 -3.16
N LEU A 131 14.84 -3.02 -1.97
CA LEU A 131 13.41 -3.00 -1.67
C LEU A 131 12.97 -1.56 -1.47
N ALA A 132 11.78 -1.24 -1.95
CA ALA A 132 11.14 0.02 -1.70
C ALA A 132 9.65 -0.18 -1.52
N GLU A 133 9.00 0.81 -0.95
CA GLU A 133 7.56 0.81 -0.85
C GLU A 133 7.00 2.23 -0.93
N VAL A 134 5.73 2.33 -1.30
CA VAL A 134 5.00 3.60 -1.28
C VAL A 134 3.87 3.60 -0.25
N ASP A 135 3.57 4.78 0.29
CA ASP A 135 2.58 4.99 1.35
C ASP A 135 1.11 4.92 0.89
N THR A 136 0.88 4.94 -0.43
CA THR A 136 -0.45 4.82 -1.03
C THR A 136 -0.39 4.24 -2.46
N ALA A 137 -1.54 3.85 -3.00
CA ALA A 137 -1.65 3.41 -4.38
C ALA A 137 -1.59 4.60 -5.37
N PRO A 138 -1.04 4.43 -6.58
CA PRO A 138 -0.90 5.54 -7.55
C PRO A 138 -2.23 6.08 -8.08
N TYR A 139 -3.27 5.25 -8.13
CA TYR A 139 -4.52 5.58 -8.82
C TYR A 139 -5.77 5.21 -8.02
N VAL A 140 -6.79 6.06 -8.15
CA VAL A 140 -8.18 5.70 -7.85
C VAL A 140 -8.77 5.06 -9.10
N CYS A 141 -8.84 3.73 -9.12
CA CYS A 141 -9.16 2.96 -10.32
C CYS A 141 -9.89 1.65 -10.01
N ARG A 142 -10.49 1.06 -11.04
CA ARG A 142 -10.96 -0.33 -11.02
C ARG A 142 -10.75 -1.03 -12.35
N LYS A 143 -10.59 -2.34 -12.27
CA LYS A 143 -10.85 -3.26 -13.37
C LYS A 143 -12.37 -3.31 -13.57
N THR A 144 -12.84 -2.80 -14.72
CA THR A 144 -14.26 -2.60 -15.01
C THR A 144 -14.85 -3.70 -15.88
N ALA A 145 -14.01 -4.45 -16.59
CA ALA A 145 -14.36 -5.65 -17.34
C ALA A 145 -13.16 -6.63 -17.35
N PRO A 146 -13.29 -7.85 -17.90
CA PRO A 146 -12.20 -8.83 -17.97
C PRO A 146 -10.90 -8.28 -18.58
N ASP A 147 -11.01 -7.37 -19.55
CA ASP A 147 -9.96 -6.73 -20.33
C ASP A 147 -9.98 -5.19 -20.27
N GLU A 148 -10.76 -4.60 -19.34
CA GLU A 148 -10.90 -3.14 -19.21
C GLU A 148 -10.54 -2.63 -17.81
N ALA A 149 -9.93 -1.45 -17.75
CA ALA A 149 -9.76 -0.68 -16.52
C ALA A 149 -10.16 0.78 -16.70
N THR A 150 -10.61 1.40 -15.60
CA THR A 150 -10.89 2.84 -15.53
C THR A 150 -10.09 3.49 -14.41
N ILE A 151 -9.41 4.59 -14.71
CA ILE A 151 -8.73 5.46 -13.75
C ILE A 151 -9.53 6.77 -13.59
N TRP A 152 -10.17 6.95 -12.44
CA TRP A 152 -10.94 8.15 -12.13
C TRP A 152 -10.08 9.28 -11.55
N GLY A 153 -8.96 8.94 -10.91
CA GLY A 153 -8.09 9.90 -10.27
C GLY A 153 -6.65 9.42 -10.19
N VAL A 154 -5.73 10.37 -10.29
CA VAL A 154 -4.29 10.18 -10.04
C VAL A 154 -3.96 10.80 -8.71
N VAL A 155 -3.21 10.08 -7.87
CA VAL A 155 -2.69 10.63 -6.63
C VAL A 155 -1.57 11.62 -6.97
N SER A 156 -1.63 12.83 -6.40
CA SER A 156 -0.76 13.95 -6.77
C SER A 156 0.73 13.74 -6.43
N GLY A 157 1.04 12.79 -5.55
CA GLY A 157 2.40 12.38 -5.23
C GLY A 157 2.38 11.15 -4.34
N LEU A 158 3.28 10.20 -4.59
CA LEU A 158 3.52 9.04 -3.74
C LEU A 158 4.63 9.39 -2.74
N GLY A 159 4.52 8.94 -1.49
CA GLY A 159 5.67 8.92 -0.59
C GLY A 159 6.42 7.60 -0.72
N LEU A 160 7.73 7.66 -0.98
CA LEU A 160 8.62 6.53 -1.24
C LEU A 160 9.58 6.29 -0.06
N GLY A 161 9.57 5.10 0.50
CA GLY A 161 10.63 4.61 1.39
C GLY A 161 11.47 3.55 0.71
N VAL A 162 12.78 3.53 0.97
CA VAL A 162 13.73 2.58 0.35
C VAL A 162 14.58 1.90 1.41
N LEU A 163 14.92 0.64 1.16
CA LEU A 163 15.79 -0.22 1.95
C LEU A 163 16.80 -0.92 1.02
N PRO A 164 18.11 -0.66 1.17
CA PRO A 164 18.71 0.29 2.10
C PRO A 164 18.41 1.76 1.74
N ALA A 165 18.28 2.63 2.75
CA ALA A 165 17.96 4.04 2.54
C ALA A 165 19.03 4.80 1.74
N THR A 166 20.27 4.29 1.69
CA THR A 166 21.33 4.84 0.82
C THR A 166 20.98 4.78 -0.67
N GLU A 167 20.09 3.87 -1.08
CA GLU A 167 19.67 3.71 -2.48
C GLU A 167 18.49 4.61 -2.86
N THR A 168 17.99 5.44 -1.93
CA THR A 168 16.80 6.28 -2.14
C THR A 168 16.90 7.14 -3.40
N ALA A 169 18.04 7.78 -3.64
CA ALA A 169 18.23 8.65 -4.80
C ALA A 169 18.13 7.87 -6.12
N ARG A 170 18.77 6.69 -6.20
CA ARG A 170 18.75 5.82 -7.37
C ARG A 170 17.34 5.30 -7.65
N VAL A 171 16.64 4.79 -6.63
CA VAL A 171 15.28 4.27 -6.81
C VAL A 171 14.32 5.39 -7.21
N ARG A 172 14.44 6.58 -6.60
CA ARG A 172 13.63 7.74 -6.97
C ARG A 172 13.81 8.12 -8.45
N GLU A 173 15.03 8.11 -8.96
CA GLU A 173 15.32 8.43 -10.37
C GLU A 173 14.60 7.50 -11.35
N VAL A 174 14.44 6.23 -10.97
CA VAL A 174 13.72 5.23 -11.78
C VAL A 174 12.19 5.35 -11.63
N ILE A 175 11.69 5.69 -10.44
CA ILE A 175 10.25 5.70 -10.15
C ILE A 175 9.57 7.03 -10.52
N ASP A 176 10.23 8.17 -10.36
CA ASP A 176 9.64 9.49 -10.65
C ASP A 176 9.14 9.64 -12.10
N PRO A 177 9.84 9.13 -13.14
CA PRO A 177 9.29 9.10 -14.50
C PRO A 177 8.00 8.30 -14.62
N LEU A 178 7.81 7.23 -13.84
CA LEU A 178 6.60 6.39 -13.87
C LEU A 178 5.45 7.06 -13.11
N PHE A 179 5.74 7.66 -11.96
CA PHE A 179 4.76 8.32 -11.10
C PHE A 179 5.27 9.71 -10.68
N PRO A 180 5.07 10.74 -11.53
CA PRO A 180 5.62 12.07 -11.30
C PRO A 180 5.15 12.71 -10.00
N GLY A 181 6.05 13.41 -9.32
CA GLY A 181 5.75 14.09 -8.06
C GLY A 181 6.03 13.22 -6.83
N ILE A 182 6.86 12.19 -6.97
CA ILE A 182 7.24 11.32 -5.87
C ILE A 182 8.04 12.08 -4.81
N GLN A 183 7.62 11.94 -3.55
CA GLN A 183 8.30 12.46 -2.38
C GLN A 183 8.99 11.30 -1.66
N THR A 184 10.07 11.57 -0.95
CA THR A 184 10.82 10.52 -0.24
C THR A 184 10.59 10.62 1.25
N HIS A 185 10.29 9.49 1.87
CA HIS A 185 10.43 9.27 3.31
C HIS A 185 11.90 8.94 3.63
N PRO A 186 12.33 9.10 4.90
CA PRO A 186 13.69 8.73 5.32
C PRO A 186 14.08 7.28 4.98
N ASP A 187 13.14 6.35 5.12
CA ASP A 187 13.32 4.91 4.89
C ASP A 187 11.93 4.21 4.81
N VAL A 188 11.93 2.88 4.65
CA VAL A 188 10.72 2.05 4.60
C VAL A 188 9.90 2.04 5.89
N MET A 189 10.50 2.26 7.07
CA MET A 189 9.75 2.31 8.34
C MET A 189 8.93 3.59 8.42
N ALA A 190 9.53 4.73 8.09
CA ALA A 190 8.81 6.00 8.00
C ALA A 190 7.70 5.96 6.92
N CYS A 191 7.96 5.31 5.79
CA CYS A 191 6.98 5.11 4.73
C CYS A 191 5.78 4.27 5.19
N GLY A 192 6.01 3.09 5.77
CA GLY A 192 4.93 2.23 6.23
C GLY A 192 4.13 2.80 7.40
N LEU A 193 4.70 3.73 8.17
CA LEU A 193 3.99 4.53 9.19
C LEU A 193 3.25 5.75 8.60
N SER A 194 3.46 6.09 7.33
CA SER A 194 2.84 7.25 6.67
C SER A 194 1.53 6.92 5.95
N SER A 195 1.17 5.64 5.83
CA SER A 195 -0.12 5.21 5.29
C SER A 195 -1.30 5.83 6.05
N MET A 196 -2.19 6.53 5.34
CA MET A 196 -3.34 7.19 5.96
C MET A 196 -4.53 6.25 6.19
N ASN A 197 -4.68 5.21 5.36
CA ASN A 197 -5.84 4.31 5.41
C ASN A 197 -6.05 3.65 6.78
N PRO A 198 -5.00 3.09 7.44
CA PRO A 198 -5.19 2.48 8.76
C PRO A 198 -5.54 3.48 9.88
N VAL A 199 -5.26 4.77 9.68
CA VAL A 199 -5.67 5.81 10.62
C VAL A 199 -7.17 6.04 10.54
N VAL A 200 -7.71 6.10 9.32
CA VAL A 200 -9.08 6.55 9.04
C VAL A 200 -10.07 5.40 9.06
N HIS A 201 -9.81 4.34 8.28
CA HIS A 201 -10.81 3.35 7.94
C HIS A 201 -11.26 2.51 9.14
N PRO A 202 -10.38 1.92 9.97
CA PRO A 202 -10.82 1.06 11.06
C PRO A 202 -11.74 1.78 12.06
N ALA A 203 -11.34 2.97 12.53
CA ALA A 203 -12.15 3.77 13.44
C ALA A 203 -13.48 4.20 12.79
N GLY A 204 -13.42 4.70 11.55
CA GLY A 204 -14.61 5.15 10.83
C GLY A 204 -15.61 4.02 10.55
N VAL A 205 -15.14 2.83 10.15
CA VAL A 205 -15.99 1.66 9.89
C VAL A 205 -16.58 1.12 11.17
N LEU A 206 -15.78 0.88 12.22
CA LEU A 206 -16.26 0.29 13.47
C LEU A 206 -17.29 1.19 14.15
N MET A 207 -17.09 2.50 14.15
CA MET A 207 -18.06 3.45 14.70
C MET A 207 -19.34 3.59 13.85
N ASN A 208 -19.35 3.02 12.64
CA ASN A 208 -20.52 2.97 11.76
C ASN A 208 -20.99 1.53 11.46
N ALA A 209 -20.50 0.51 12.18
CA ALA A 209 -20.67 -0.89 11.78
C ALA A 209 -22.14 -1.30 11.60
N GLY A 210 -22.99 -1.02 12.59
CA GLY A 210 -24.42 -1.32 12.50
C GLY A 210 -25.15 -0.53 11.40
N ARG A 211 -24.68 0.67 11.05
CA ARG A 211 -25.23 1.45 9.92
C ARG A 211 -24.83 0.83 8.59
N ILE A 212 -23.57 0.41 8.44
CA ILE A 212 -23.06 -0.28 7.25
C ILE A 212 -23.88 -1.52 6.96
N GLU A 213 -24.07 -2.39 7.96
CA GLU A 213 -24.87 -3.61 7.78
C GLU A 213 -26.34 -3.31 7.47
N ARG A 214 -26.93 -2.32 8.15
CA ARG A 214 -28.35 -1.98 7.96
C ARG A 214 -28.64 -1.35 6.60
N SER A 215 -27.74 -0.52 6.10
CA SER A 215 -27.92 0.23 4.86
C SER A 215 -27.25 -0.41 3.65
N HIS A 216 -26.47 -1.48 3.85
CA HIS A 216 -25.61 -2.05 2.81
C HIS A 216 -24.67 -1.00 2.20
N GLY A 217 -24.13 -0.11 3.04
CA GLY A 217 -23.25 0.98 2.62
C GLY A 217 -23.93 2.13 1.88
N GLU A 218 -25.27 2.18 1.82
CA GLU A 218 -26.04 3.24 1.15
C GLU A 218 -26.11 4.53 1.98
N PHE A 219 -24.94 5.07 2.32
CA PHE A 219 -24.71 6.40 2.85
C PHE A 219 -23.30 6.86 2.49
N TYR A 220 -23.08 8.16 2.43
CA TYR A 220 -21.76 8.73 2.17
C TYR A 220 -20.88 8.58 3.41
N PHE A 221 -19.81 7.79 3.31
CA PHE A 221 -18.98 7.42 4.46
C PHE A 221 -18.36 8.64 5.14
N TYR A 222 -17.76 9.51 4.34
CA TYR A 222 -17.04 10.68 4.83
C TYR A 222 -17.97 11.82 5.24
N GLU A 223 -19.03 12.08 4.47
CA GLU A 223 -20.00 13.14 4.75
C GLU A 223 -20.89 12.80 5.95
N GLU A 224 -21.43 11.58 5.99
CA GLU A 224 -22.44 11.20 6.98
C GLU A 224 -21.89 10.30 8.10
N GLY A 225 -20.83 9.52 7.82
CA GLY A 225 -20.24 8.58 8.76
C GLY A 225 -19.11 9.16 9.60
N VAL A 226 -18.30 10.05 9.05
CA VAL A 226 -17.21 10.74 9.77
C VAL A 226 -17.74 12.02 10.40
N THR A 227 -18.50 11.86 11.48
CA THR A 227 -18.96 12.97 12.32
C THR A 227 -17.84 13.54 13.19
N PRO A 228 -17.99 14.72 13.83
CA PRO A 228 -16.92 15.31 14.65
C PRO A 228 -16.39 14.41 15.77
N ALA A 229 -17.22 13.52 16.33
CA ALA A 229 -16.78 12.55 17.33
C ALA A 229 -15.94 11.42 16.71
N VAL A 230 -16.33 10.93 15.53
CA VAL A 230 -15.57 9.93 14.78
C VAL A 230 -14.23 10.51 14.32
N ALA A 231 -14.21 11.76 13.85
CA ALA A 231 -12.97 12.46 13.51
C ALA A 231 -12.00 12.58 14.69
N ARG A 232 -12.50 12.81 15.92
CA ARG A 232 -11.65 12.79 17.13
C ARG A 232 -11.07 11.41 17.42
N ALA A 233 -11.84 10.33 17.22
CA ALA A 233 -11.32 8.97 17.38
C ALA A 233 -10.23 8.66 16.35
N ILE A 234 -10.44 9.07 15.09
CA ILE A 234 -9.43 8.95 14.02
C ILE A 234 -8.15 9.74 14.38
N MET A 235 -8.28 10.97 14.87
CA MET A 235 -7.12 11.76 15.29
C MET A 235 -6.38 11.16 16.50
N ALA A 236 -7.08 10.46 17.40
CA ALA A 236 -6.43 9.75 18.50
C ALA A 236 -5.57 8.57 18.02
N VAL A 237 -6.00 7.88 16.95
CA VAL A 237 -5.15 6.90 16.24
C VAL A 237 -3.94 7.59 15.61
N ASP A 238 -4.15 8.76 15.01
CA ASP A 238 -3.05 9.54 14.40
C ASP A 238 -2.01 9.99 15.42
N ASP A 239 -2.45 10.44 16.60
CA ASP A 239 -1.55 10.84 17.70
C ASP A 239 -0.67 9.67 18.16
N GLU A 240 -1.25 8.47 18.29
CA GLU A 240 -0.51 7.25 18.61
C GLU A 240 0.49 6.88 17.50
N ARG A 241 0.08 6.95 16.23
CA ARG A 241 0.96 6.72 15.06
C ARG A 241 2.15 7.68 15.07
N ARG A 242 1.90 8.97 15.30
CA ARG A 242 2.94 9.99 15.39
C ARG A 242 3.83 9.81 16.61
N ALA A 243 3.31 9.32 17.73
CA ALA A 243 4.12 8.97 18.90
C ALA A 243 5.09 7.81 18.61
N ILE A 244 4.65 6.81 17.83
CA ILE A 244 5.55 5.74 17.33
C ILE A 244 6.64 6.35 16.46
N GLY A 245 6.27 7.17 15.47
CA GLY A 245 7.23 7.86 14.60
C GLY A 245 8.27 8.66 15.39
N LYS A 246 7.83 9.49 16.33
CA LYS A 246 8.71 10.29 17.20
C LYS A 246 9.65 9.43 18.03
N ALA A 247 9.16 8.30 18.56
CA ALA A 247 10.00 7.39 19.33
C ALA A 247 11.13 6.78 18.48
N LEU A 248 10.92 6.65 17.17
CA LEU A 248 11.90 6.16 16.20
C LEU A 248 12.74 7.27 15.56
N GLY A 249 12.45 8.54 15.85
CA GLY A 249 13.18 9.69 15.31
C GLY A 249 12.57 10.29 14.04
N TYR A 250 11.34 9.93 13.69
CA TYR A 250 10.62 10.48 12.55
C TYR A 250 9.63 11.58 12.96
N GLU A 251 9.49 12.58 12.11
CA GLU A 251 8.44 13.61 12.20
C GLU A 251 7.35 13.29 11.17
N LEU A 252 6.34 12.52 11.57
CA LEU A 252 5.25 12.13 10.70
C LEU A 252 4.21 13.25 10.55
N MET A 253 3.79 13.50 9.32
CA MET A 253 2.77 14.49 8.99
C MET A 253 1.42 14.10 9.61
N PRO A 254 0.73 15.01 10.32
CA PRO A 254 -0.64 14.78 10.79
C PRO A 254 -1.61 14.45 9.65
N VAL A 255 -2.53 13.51 9.88
CA VAL A 255 -3.41 13.00 8.81
C VAL A 255 -4.33 14.10 8.23
N ASN A 256 -4.76 15.07 9.03
CA ASN A 256 -5.52 16.23 8.54
C ASN A 256 -4.73 17.11 7.57
N GLU A 257 -3.42 17.28 7.82
CA GLU A 257 -2.54 18.02 6.91
C GLU A 257 -2.25 17.21 5.65
N ALA A 258 -2.03 15.90 5.78
CA ALA A 258 -1.83 15.01 4.65
C ALA A 258 -3.05 14.98 3.71
N PHE A 259 -4.27 14.96 4.25
CA PHE A 259 -5.50 15.09 3.47
C PHE A 259 -5.53 16.40 2.69
N HIS A 260 -5.26 17.53 3.34
CA HIS A 260 -5.22 18.82 2.68
C HIS A 260 -4.14 18.88 1.57
N GLN A 261 -2.94 18.36 1.83
CA GLN A 261 -1.86 18.31 0.84
C GLN A 261 -2.18 17.41 -0.35
N ALA A 262 -2.94 16.34 -0.14
CA ALA A 262 -3.47 15.49 -1.20
C ALA A 262 -4.63 16.15 -1.99
N GLY A 263 -4.97 17.41 -1.68
CA GLY A 263 -6.01 18.17 -2.36
C GLY A 263 -7.41 17.97 -1.78
N PHE A 264 -7.54 17.34 -0.59
CA PHE A 264 -8.83 17.14 0.06
C PHE A 264 -9.16 18.30 1.00
N GLY A 265 -10.14 19.10 0.58
CA GLY A 265 -10.77 20.12 1.41
C GLY A 265 -9.83 21.20 1.96
N PRO A 266 -10.34 22.07 2.85
CA PRO A 266 -9.56 23.16 3.43
C PRO A 266 -8.56 22.67 4.46
N ARG A 267 -7.47 23.43 4.64
CA ARG A 267 -6.56 23.25 5.77
C ARG A 267 -7.31 23.51 7.08
N GLY A 268 -7.18 22.61 8.04
CA GLY A 268 -7.82 22.75 9.34
C GLY A 268 -7.83 21.44 10.12
N ASP A 269 -8.85 21.26 10.96
CA ASP A 269 -9.11 19.98 11.59
C ASP A 269 -9.54 18.91 10.56
N LEU A 270 -9.42 17.64 10.95
CA LEU A 270 -9.72 16.52 10.07
C LEU A 270 -11.17 16.52 9.56
N TRP A 271 -12.13 16.86 10.41
CA TRP A 271 -13.54 16.84 10.02
C TRP A 271 -13.80 17.88 8.91
N SER A 272 -13.26 19.09 9.07
CA SER A 272 -13.33 20.17 8.09
C SER A 272 -12.64 19.80 6.78
N ALA A 273 -11.45 19.20 6.82
CA ALA A 273 -10.73 18.74 5.62
C ALA A 273 -11.53 17.67 4.85
N ILE A 274 -12.09 16.70 5.56
CA ILE A 274 -12.91 15.63 4.97
C ILE A 274 -14.22 16.19 4.39
N ASN A 275 -14.99 16.93 5.18
CA ASN A 275 -16.32 17.41 4.77
C ASN A 275 -16.26 18.55 3.75
N GLY A 276 -15.15 19.28 3.70
CA GLY A 276 -14.89 20.26 2.66
C GLY A 276 -14.39 19.66 1.34
N SER A 277 -14.14 18.35 1.27
CA SER A 277 -13.66 17.68 0.06
C SER A 277 -14.82 17.17 -0.79
N TYR A 278 -15.00 17.77 -1.97
CA TYR A 278 -16.03 17.35 -2.94
C TYR A 278 -15.91 15.89 -3.36
N MET A 279 -14.67 15.35 -3.43
CA MET A 279 -14.45 13.95 -3.81
C MET A 279 -14.87 13.01 -2.67
N LEU A 280 -14.38 13.25 -1.45
CA LEU A 280 -14.58 12.33 -0.33
C LEU A 280 -16.05 12.24 0.07
N THR A 281 -16.76 13.37 0.10
CA THR A 281 -18.17 13.42 0.51
C THR A 281 -19.11 12.69 -0.45
N ARG A 282 -18.63 12.23 -1.61
CA ARG A 282 -19.42 11.42 -2.57
C ARG A 282 -19.10 9.93 -2.53
N LEU A 283 -18.17 9.51 -1.68
CA LEU A 283 -17.80 8.11 -1.53
C LEU A 283 -18.76 7.42 -0.57
N LYS A 284 -19.42 6.37 -1.07
CA LYS A 284 -20.26 5.51 -0.24
C LYS A 284 -19.42 4.67 0.72
N ALA A 285 -20.02 4.30 1.84
CA ALA A 285 -19.47 3.31 2.76
C ALA A 285 -19.33 1.94 2.09
N PRO A 286 -18.46 1.04 2.61
CA PRO A 286 -18.40 -0.31 2.09
C PRO A 286 -19.77 -0.99 2.24
N GLY A 287 -20.13 -1.83 1.27
CA GLY A 287 -21.42 -2.53 1.28
C GLY A 287 -21.55 -3.60 2.38
N SER A 288 -20.42 -4.01 2.96
CA SER A 288 -20.29 -5.01 4.01
C SER A 288 -19.12 -4.68 4.94
N LEU A 289 -19.09 -5.33 6.11
CA LEU A 289 -17.95 -5.27 7.03
C LEU A 289 -16.79 -6.19 6.61
N ASP A 290 -17.05 -7.17 5.75
CA ASP A 290 -16.01 -7.90 5.02
C ASP A 290 -15.42 -7.00 3.92
N SER A 291 -14.57 -6.09 4.34
CA SER A 291 -13.93 -5.07 3.51
C SER A 291 -12.48 -4.93 3.91
N ARG A 292 -11.61 -4.65 2.93
CA ARG A 292 -10.18 -4.38 3.16
C ARG A 292 -9.94 -3.22 4.13
N TRP A 293 -10.92 -2.31 4.27
CA TRP A 293 -10.93 -1.25 5.28
C TRP A 293 -10.85 -1.77 6.73
N LEU A 294 -11.19 -3.04 6.94
CA LEU A 294 -10.89 -3.78 8.17
C LEU A 294 -9.86 -4.88 7.91
N THR A 295 -10.11 -5.77 6.95
CA THR A 295 -9.34 -7.02 6.77
C THR A 295 -7.88 -6.80 6.34
N GLU A 296 -7.54 -5.62 5.84
CA GLU A 296 -6.18 -5.21 5.50
C GLU A 296 -5.65 -4.16 6.49
N ASP A 297 -6.41 -3.07 6.70
CA ASP A 297 -5.97 -1.92 7.51
C ASP A 297 -5.83 -2.26 9.01
N VAL A 298 -6.55 -3.26 9.53
CA VAL A 298 -6.41 -3.69 10.92
C VAL A 298 -5.16 -4.56 11.11
N PRO A 299 -4.95 -5.69 10.40
CA PRO A 299 -3.81 -6.54 10.69
C PRO A 299 -2.47 -5.95 10.20
N TYR A 300 -2.46 -5.32 9.03
CA TYR A 300 -1.24 -4.83 8.37
C TYR A 300 -0.97 -3.34 8.61
N GLY A 301 -1.95 -2.61 9.14
CA GLY A 301 -1.80 -1.26 9.64
C GLY A 301 -1.73 -1.26 11.17
N LEU A 302 -2.89 -1.19 11.84
CA LEU A 302 -2.96 -1.01 13.30
C LEU A 302 -2.19 -2.09 14.08
N GLY A 303 -2.41 -3.37 13.77
CA GLY A 303 -1.75 -4.49 14.44
C GLY A 303 -0.23 -4.48 14.26
N ALA A 304 0.23 -4.18 13.03
CA ALA A 304 1.65 -4.04 12.71
C ALA A 304 2.28 -2.87 13.48
N TRP A 305 1.63 -1.71 13.50
CA TRP A 305 2.10 -0.52 14.21
C TRP A 305 2.13 -0.72 15.73
N VAL A 306 1.11 -1.36 16.30
CA VAL A 306 1.10 -1.75 17.72
C VAL A 306 2.27 -2.70 18.03
N SER A 307 2.56 -3.64 17.13
CA SER A 307 3.71 -4.54 17.32
C SER A 307 5.02 -3.76 17.39
N VAL A 308 5.22 -2.77 16.51
CA VAL A 308 6.38 -1.85 16.55
C VAL A 308 6.37 -1.02 17.84
N ALA A 309 5.23 -0.42 18.20
CA ALA A 309 5.07 0.41 19.40
C ALA A 309 5.49 -0.31 20.68
N ARG A 310 5.04 -1.57 20.84
CA ARG A 310 5.37 -2.41 21.99
C ARG A 310 6.87 -2.67 22.13
N GLN A 311 7.59 -2.90 21.03
CA GLN A 311 9.04 -3.07 21.08
C GLN A 311 9.76 -1.81 21.58
N TYR A 312 9.26 -0.63 21.22
CA TYR A 312 9.90 0.64 21.55
C TYR A 312 9.27 1.38 22.73
N GLY A 313 8.41 0.71 23.50
CA GLY A 313 7.82 1.24 24.74
C GLY A 313 6.84 2.39 24.52
N VAL A 314 6.16 2.44 23.37
CA VAL A 314 5.12 3.43 23.05
C VAL A 314 3.76 2.85 23.37
N ALA A 315 2.95 3.57 24.15
CA ALA A 315 1.58 3.17 24.46
C ALA A 315 0.64 3.52 23.29
N THR A 316 -0.20 2.56 22.89
CA THR A 316 -1.16 2.71 21.79
C THR A 316 -2.56 2.20 22.17
N PRO A 317 -3.16 2.65 23.29
CA PRO A 317 -4.41 2.11 23.81
C PRO A 317 -5.60 2.20 22.83
N VAL A 318 -5.66 3.24 21.99
CA VAL A 318 -6.74 3.40 21.00
C VAL A 318 -6.58 2.40 19.87
N MET A 319 -5.39 2.27 19.28
CA MET A 319 -5.13 1.25 18.26
C MET A 319 -5.41 -0.15 18.80
N GLU A 320 -4.94 -0.47 20.00
CA GLU A 320 -5.19 -1.77 20.64
C GLU A 320 -6.69 -2.04 20.82
N SER A 321 -7.44 -1.03 21.26
CA SER A 321 -8.90 -1.14 21.41
C SER A 321 -9.61 -1.39 20.07
N LEU A 322 -9.19 -0.71 19.01
CA LEU A 322 -9.75 -0.90 17.67
C LEU A 322 -9.45 -2.29 17.12
N VAL A 323 -8.24 -2.81 17.27
CA VAL A 323 -7.90 -4.18 16.84
C VAL A 323 -8.71 -5.22 17.62
N ASN A 324 -8.87 -5.02 18.94
CA ASN A 324 -9.68 -5.89 19.79
C ASN A 324 -11.17 -5.89 19.40
N LEU A 325 -11.72 -4.75 18.99
CA LEU A 325 -13.10 -4.66 18.49
C LEU A 325 -13.24 -5.19 17.06
N ALA A 326 -12.25 -4.94 16.20
CA ALA A 326 -12.26 -5.40 14.82
C ALA A 326 -12.20 -6.93 14.71
N THR A 327 -11.43 -7.59 15.57
CA THR A 327 -11.26 -9.05 15.56
C THR A 327 -12.59 -9.83 15.53
N PRO A 328 -13.53 -9.63 16.48
CA PRO A 328 -14.82 -10.30 16.42
C PRO A 328 -15.70 -9.81 15.24
N VAL A 329 -15.53 -8.57 14.77
CA VAL A 329 -16.28 -8.02 13.63
C VAL A 329 -15.84 -8.66 12.30
N MET A 330 -14.54 -8.86 12.11
CA MET A 330 -13.97 -9.51 10.91
C MET A 330 -14.16 -11.03 10.93
N GLY A 331 -14.44 -11.62 12.10
CA GLY A 331 -14.60 -13.06 12.26
C GLY A 331 -13.28 -13.85 12.32
N PHE A 332 -12.14 -13.17 12.41
CA PHE A 332 -10.82 -13.79 12.58
C PHE A 332 -9.90 -12.92 13.45
N ASP A 333 -8.85 -13.53 14.00
CA ASP A 333 -7.89 -12.85 14.87
C ASP A 333 -7.03 -11.83 14.10
N GLY A 334 -7.34 -10.55 14.29
CA GLY A 334 -6.60 -9.45 13.66
C GLY A 334 -5.15 -9.31 14.17
N TRP A 335 -4.84 -9.84 15.37
CA TRP A 335 -3.49 -9.85 15.90
C TRP A 335 -2.61 -10.91 15.23
N ALA A 336 -3.19 -12.07 14.91
CA ALA A 336 -2.47 -13.19 14.32
C ALA A 336 -2.36 -13.11 12.79
N ALA A 337 -3.32 -12.47 12.12
CA ALA A 337 -3.37 -12.39 10.66
C ALA A 337 -2.31 -11.45 10.06
N GLY A 338 -1.90 -10.42 10.81
CA GLY A 338 -0.98 -9.38 10.33
C GLY A 338 0.49 -9.74 10.48
N ARG A 339 1.35 -8.73 10.29
CA ARG A 339 2.80 -8.84 10.49
C ARG A 339 3.26 -8.03 11.68
N GLY A 340 3.95 -8.69 12.61
CA GLY A 340 4.63 -8.05 13.73
C GLY A 340 6.14 -7.98 13.55
N VAL A 341 6.83 -7.39 14.52
CA VAL A 341 8.31 -7.18 14.50
C VAL A 341 9.13 -8.42 14.18
N LYS A 342 8.62 -9.63 14.47
CA LYS A 342 9.25 -10.90 14.09
C LYS A 342 9.21 -11.14 12.58
N ALA A 343 8.05 -10.98 11.96
CA ALA A 343 7.89 -11.12 10.51
C ALA A 343 8.65 -10.01 9.77
N LEU A 344 8.67 -8.80 10.33
CA LEU A 344 9.44 -7.67 9.81
C LEU A 344 10.97 -7.85 9.96
N GLY A 345 11.46 -8.89 10.63
CA GLY A 345 12.90 -9.12 10.84
C GLY A 345 13.60 -8.15 11.79
N ILE A 346 12.85 -7.35 12.56
CA ILE A 346 13.39 -6.31 13.45
C ILE A 346 13.24 -6.65 14.95
N ALA A 347 12.75 -7.84 15.28
CA ALA A 347 12.49 -8.24 16.65
C ALA A 347 13.74 -8.13 17.53
N GLY A 348 13.64 -7.34 18.61
CA GLY A 348 14.71 -7.16 19.58
C GLY A 348 15.80 -6.16 19.19
N LEU A 349 15.76 -5.59 17.98
CA LEU A 349 16.69 -4.53 17.60
C LEU A 349 16.45 -3.28 18.46
N ALA A 350 17.53 -2.76 19.04
CA ALA A 350 17.56 -1.44 19.63
C ALA A 350 17.42 -0.37 18.54
N LYS A 351 17.02 0.86 18.91
CA LYS A 351 16.78 1.95 17.94
C LYS A 351 17.99 2.23 17.04
N GLY A 352 19.21 2.18 17.57
CA GLY A 352 20.43 2.38 16.79
C GLY A 352 20.70 1.25 15.80
N GLU A 353 20.38 0.00 16.16
CA GLU A 353 20.51 -1.16 15.28
C GLU A 353 19.45 -1.14 14.18
N LEU A 354 18.21 -0.76 14.51
CA LEU A 354 17.16 -0.51 13.52
C LEU A 354 17.60 0.58 12.53
N ALA A 355 18.11 1.71 13.01
CA ALA A 355 18.55 2.80 12.15
C ALA A 355 19.72 2.39 11.23
N ALA A 356 20.68 1.63 11.75
CA ALA A 356 21.78 1.09 10.95
C ALA A 356 21.28 0.11 9.88
N PHE A 357 20.34 -0.79 10.26
CA PHE A 357 19.70 -1.72 9.32
C PHE A 357 18.89 -1.01 8.24
N LEU A 358 18.10 0.02 8.58
CA LEU A 358 17.33 0.78 7.60
C LEU A 358 18.25 1.56 6.65
N ALA A 359 19.36 2.10 7.17
CA ALA A 359 20.33 2.83 6.36
C ALA A 359 21.12 1.92 5.41
N GLY A 360 21.64 0.78 5.90
CA GLY A 360 22.59 -0.07 5.18
C GLY A 360 22.04 -1.39 4.65
N GLY A 361 20.84 -1.80 5.06
CA GLY A 361 20.24 -3.09 4.70
C GLY A 361 20.79 -4.25 5.52
N ASN A 362 20.73 -5.47 4.98
CA ASN A 362 21.15 -6.70 5.66
C ASN A 362 22.68 -6.91 5.77
N SER A 363 23.48 -5.91 5.42
CA SER A 363 24.95 -5.96 5.34
C SER A 363 25.66 -6.13 6.67
#